data_AF-A0A9W8QIY7-F1
#
_entry.id   AF-A0A9W8QIY7-F1
#
_cell.length_a   1.000
_cell.length_b   1.000
_cell.length_c   1.000
_cell.angle_alpha   90.00
_cell.angle_beta   90.00
_cell.angle_gamma   90.00
#
_symmetry.space_group_name_H-M   'P 1'
#
loop_
_entity.id
_entity.type
_entity.pdbx_description
1 polymer ?
#
loop_
_entity_poly.entity_id
_entity_poly.type
_entity_poly.pdbx_seq_one_letter_code
_entity_poly.pdbx_strand_id
1 'polypeptide(L)'
;MDLFWRDTLTCPSEDDYLEMVGNKTGGLFRLGIKLMQAESSSSSVGGSSSPPLDCVPLVNLVGLIFQIRDDYVNLKSDEYSQHKGMCEDLTEGKFSFPVIHSIRSNPEDLQLVNILKQKTTDIQVKRYAVAYMESTGSFAYTNQVLATLIERARKMALELDGGRGKTDGILAILDKMVVE
;
A
#
# COMPACT_ATOMS: atom_id res chain seq x y z
N MET A 1 -6.56 -10.47 -10.03
CA MET A 1 -7.59 -9.58 -9.45
C MET A 1 -7.39 -8.14 -9.90
N ASP A 2 -6.24 -7.51 -9.65
CA ASP A 2 -5.93 -6.13 -10.08
C ASP A 2 -6.29 -5.85 -11.57
N LEU A 3 -5.71 -6.62 -12.50
CA LEU A 3 -6.00 -6.51 -13.94
C LEU A 3 -7.48 -6.82 -14.27
N PHE A 4 -8.09 -7.76 -13.55
CA PHE A 4 -9.49 -8.12 -13.77
C PHE A 4 -10.43 -6.96 -13.43
N TRP A 5 -10.24 -6.32 -12.28
CA TRP A 5 -11.03 -5.15 -11.89
C TRP A 5 -10.87 -4.01 -12.89
N ARG A 6 -9.63 -3.69 -13.25
CA ARG A 6 -9.30 -2.68 -14.25
C ARG A 6 -9.98 -2.95 -15.59
N ASP A 7 -9.85 -4.16 -16.11
CA ASP A 7 -10.31 -4.47 -17.48
C ASP A 7 -11.82 -4.75 -17.56
N THR A 8 -12.47 -5.07 -16.44
CA THR A 8 -13.94 -5.19 -16.33
C THR A 8 -14.62 -3.94 -15.80
N LEU A 9 -13.86 -2.92 -15.39
CA LEU A 9 -14.35 -1.72 -14.70
C LEU A 9 -15.15 -2.01 -13.43
N THR A 10 -14.81 -3.11 -12.74
CA THR A 10 -15.45 -3.49 -11.48
C THR A 10 -14.65 -2.91 -10.33
N CYS A 11 -15.15 -1.85 -9.70
CA CYS A 11 -14.51 -1.28 -8.51
C CYS A 11 -14.56 -2.29 -7.35
N PRO A 12 -13.40 -2.72 -6.79
CA PRO A 12 -13.38 -3.66 -5.67
C PRO A 12 -13.90 -3.02 -4.37
N SER A 13 -14.17 -3.85 -3.35
CA SER A 13 -14.24 -3.35 -1.99
C SER A 13 -12.84 -3.02 -1.45
N GLU A 14 -12.77 -2.27 -0.35
CA GLU A 14 -11.50 -2.01 0.32
C GLU A 14 -10.85 -3.31 0.81
N ASP A 15 -11.64 -4.22 1.39
CA ASP A 15 -11.16 -5.53 1.85
C ASP A 15 -10.57 -6.37 0.72
N ASP A 16 -11.26 -6.44 -0.43
CA ASP A 16 -10.76 -7.15 -1.61
C ASP A 16 -9.42 -6.55 -2.08
N TYR A 17 -9.32 -5.21 -2.10
CA TYR A 17 -8.07 -4.53 -2.45
C TYR A 17 -6.95 -4.92 -1.47
N LEU A 18 -7.20 -4.88 -0.16
CA LEU A 18 -6.20 -5.23 0.86
C LEU A 18 -5.75 -6.70 0.72
N GLU A 19 -6.67 -7.62 0.44
CA GLU A 19 -6.33 -9.02 0.17
C GLU A 19 -5.47 -9.16 -1.09
N MET A 20 -5.84 -8.48 -2.18
CA MET A 20 -5.08 -8.48 -3.43
C MET A 20 -3.66 -7.97 -3.22
N VAL A 21 -3.50 -6.85 -2.50
CA VAL A 21 -2.18 -6.28 -2.17
C VAL A 21 -1.38 -7.23 -1.29
N GLY A 22 -2.01 -7.88 -0.32
CA GLY A 22 -1.37 -8.87 0.55
C GLY A 22 -0.75 -10.06 -0.22
N ASN A 23 -1.35 -10.42 -1.35
CA ASN A 23 -0.85 -11.47 -2.25
C ASN A 23 0.16 -10.96 -3.28
N LYS A 24 -0.08 -9.77 -3.88
CA LYS A 24 0.79 -9.17 -4.91
C LYS A 24 2.10 -8.64 -4.32
N THR A 25 1.99 -7.60 -3.49
CA THR A 25 3.14 -6.87 -2.95
C THR A 25 3.63 -7.53 -1.66
N GLY A 26 2.70 -7.91 -0.78
CA GLY A 26 3.02 -8.66 0.44
C GLY A 26 3.64 -10.04 0.16
N GLY A 27 3.30 -10.67 -0.97
CA GLY A 27 3.86 -11.96 -1.37
C GLY A 27 5.38 -11.94 -1.54
N LEU A 28 5.92 -10.92 -2.21
CA LEU A 28 7.36 -10.81 -2.46
C LEU A 28 8.15 -10.56 -1.16
N PHE A 29 7.67 -9.65 -0.30
CA PHE A 29 8.30 -9.42 1.00
C PHE A 29 8.27 -10.67 1.88
N ARG A 30 7.12 -11.36 1.91
CA ARG A 30 6.94 -12.60 2.68
C ARG A 30 7.88 -13.71 2.20
N LEU A 31 8.10 -13.84 0.89
CA LEU A 31 9.05 -14.79 0.32
C LEU A 31 10.47 -14.52 0.85
N GLY A 32 10.95 -13.28 0.75
CA GLY A 32 12.29 -12.91 1.22
C GLY A 32 12.48 -13.21 2.72
N ILE A 33 11.48 -12.88 3.53
CA ILE A 33 11.55 -13.09 4.98
C ILE A 33 11.49 -14.58 5.35
N LYS A 34 10.66 -15.37 4.67
CA LYS A 34 10.62 -16.82 4.89
C LYS A 34 11.93 -17.51 4.50
N LEU A 35 12.57 -17.07 3.42
CA LEU A 35 13.91 -17.58 3.04
C LEU A 35 14.95 -17.24 4.10
N MET A 36 14.98 -15.99 4.60
CA MET A 36 15.88 -15.59 5.68
C MET A 36 15.62 -16.38 6.98
N GLN A 37 14.35 -16.60 7.35
CA GLN A 37 13.99 -17.41 8.53
C GLN A 37 14.42 -18.88 8.38
N ALA A 38 14.27 -19.46 7.18
CA ALA A 38 14.68 -20.83 6.90
C ALA A 38 16.19 -21.02 7.10
N GLU A 39 17.01 -20.09 6.59
CA GLU A 39 18.47 -20.14 6.74
C GLU A 39 18.95 -19.75 8.16
N SER A 40 18.19 -18.90 8.86
CA SER A 40 18.52 -18.50 10.24
C SER A 40 18.34 -19.64 11.25
N SER A 41 17.37 -20.52 11.00
CA SER A 41 17.02 -21.65 11.87
C SER A 41 18.09 -22.75 11.90
N SER A 42 19.00 -22.77 10.91
CA SER A 42 20.11 -23.72 10.81
C SER A 42 21.31 -23.36 11.69
N SER A 43 21.32 -22.17 12.31
CA SER A 43 22.46 -21.63 13.06
C SER A 43 22.36 -21.75 14.58
N SER A 44 21.28 -22.32 15.13
CA SER A 44 21.17 -22.61 16.57
C SER A 44 21.94 -23.89 16.95
N VAL A 45 23.26 -23.86 16.75
CA VAL A 45 24.21 -24.78 17.37
C VAL A 45 24.39 -24.33 18.82
N GLY A 46 23.48 -24.72 19.71
CA GLY A 46 23.60 -24.44 21.14
C GLY A 46 22.29 -24.19 21.88
N GLY A 47 21.50 -25.25 22.11
CA GLY A 47 20.67 -25.44 23.31
C GLY A 47 19.53 -24.45 23.66
N SER A 48 19.36 -23.32 22.98
CA SER A 48 18.30 -22.35 23.29
C SER A 48 17.03 -22.67 22.50
N SER A 49 16.06 -23.30 23.16
CA SER A 49 14.75 -23.71 22.66
C SER A 49 13.73 -22.56 22.59
N SER A 50 14.08 -21.45 21.94
CA SER A 50 13.09 -20.40 21.63
C SER A 50 12.41 -20.71 20.29
N PRO A 51 11.07 -20.59 20.18
CA PRO A 51 10.41 -20.74 18.89
C PRO A 51 10.95 -19.69 17.90
N PRO A 52 11.07 -20.02 16.61
CA PRO A 52 11.52 -19.07 15.61
C PRO A 52 10.57 -17.86 15.59
N LEU A 53 11.15 -16.66 15.61
CA LEU A 53 10.41 -15.40 15.54
C LEU A 53 9.60 -15.37 14.24
N ASP A 54 8.28 -15.22 14.33
CA ASP A 54 7.42 -15.08 13.16
C ASP A 54 7.33 -13.61 12.71
N CYS A 55 8.13 -13.26 11.70
CA CYS A 55 8.12 -11.92 11.12
C CYS A 55 7.03 -11.72 10.05
N VAL A 56 6.29 -12.78 9.66
CA VAL A 56 5.32 -12.71 8.56
C VAL A 56 4.21 -11.67 8.82
N PRO A 57 3.60 -11.57 10.01
CA PRO A 57 2.56 -10.58 10.27
C PRO A 57 3.04 -9.14 10.07
N LEU A 58 4.25 -8.81 10.55
CA LEU A 58 4.85 -7.47 10.40
C LEU A 58 5.08 -7.14 8.93
N VAL A 59 5.62 -8.11 8.21
CA VAL A 59 6.00 -7.93 6.81
C VAL A 59 4.77 -7.80 5.90
N ASN A 60 3.66 -8.47 6.22
CA ASN A 60 2.41 -8.27 5.51
C ASN A 60 1.91 -6.83 5.67
N LEU A 61 2.01 -6.29 6.88
CA LEU A 61 1.61 -4.92 7.18
C LEU A 61 2.49 -3.91 6.44
N VAL A 62 3.81 -4.14 6.39
CA VAL A 62 4.75 -3.34 5.59
C VAL A 62 4.38 -3.38 4.11
N GLY A 63 4.01 -4.55 3.57
CA GLY A 63 3.56 -4.69 2.18
C GLY A 63 2.31 -3.88 1.86
N LEU A 64 1.34 -3.83 2.79
CA LEU A 64 0.14 -2.98 2.66
C LEU A 64 0.50 -1.49 2.68
N ILE A 65 1.30 -1.06 3.67
CA ILE A 65 1.75 0.34 3.79
C ILE A 65 2.46 0.78 2.52
N PHE A 66 3.38 -0.06 2.01
CA PHE A 66 4.15 0.25 0.81
C PHE A 66 3.26 0.48 -0.40
N GLN A 67 2.27 -0.40 -0.64
CA GLN A 67 1.40 -0.26 -1.80
C GLN A 67 0.43 0.91 -1.69
N ILE A 68 -0.20 1.11 -0.52
CA ILE A 68 -1.12 2.23 -0.31
C ILE A 68 -0.37 3.57 -0.44
N ARG A 69 0.88 3.63 0.03
CA ARG A 69 1.74 4.80 -0.15
C ARG A 69 2.09 5.03 -1.62
N ASP A 70 2.46 3.98 -2.35
CA ASP A 70 2.77 4.09 -3.78
C ASP A 70 1.55 4.62 -4.58
N ASP A 71 0.36 4.08 -4.29
CA ASP A 71 -0.91 4.54 -4.85
C ASP A 71 -1.19 6.03 -4.53
N TYR A 72 -0.93 6.45 -3.30
CA TYR A 72 -1.08 7.85 -2.87
C TYR A 72 -0.11 8.79 -3.59
N VAL A 73 1.18 8.45 -3.59
CA VAL A 73 2.24 9.26 -4.17
C VAL A 73 2.08 9.38 -5.69
N ASN A 74 1.60 8.33 -6.36
CA ASN A 74 1.29 8.34 -7.80
C ASN A 74 0.30 9.47 -8.17
N LEU A 75 -0.64 9.78 -7.26
CA LEU A 75 -1.71 10.74 -7.50
C LEU A 75 -1.41 12.15 -6.97
N LYS A 76 -0.65 12.29 -5.87
CA LYS A 76 -0.42 13.59 -5.21
C LYS A 76 0.95 14.22 -5.52
N SER A 77 1.98 13.44 -5.84
CA SER A 77 3.35 13.97 -5.87
C SER A 77 3.70 14.66 -7.19
N ASP A 78 4.05 15.94 -7.09
CA ASP A 78 4.61 16.73 -8.20
C ASP A 78 5.98 16.20 -8.64
N GLU A 79 6.82 15.72 -7.71
CA GLU A 79 8.11 15.09 -8.03
C GLU A 79 7.92 13.77 -8.79
N TYR A 80 6.98 12.93 -8.37
CA TYR A 80 6.69 11.67 -9.06
C TYR A 80 6.16 11.93 -10.48
N SER A 81 5.40 13.01 -10.64
CA SER A 81 4.89 13.48 -11.95
C SER A 81 6.02 13.87 -12.92
N GLN A 82 7.16 14.37 -12.44
CA GLN A 82 8.30 14.74 -13.27
C GLN A 82 9.10 13.53 -13.79
N HIS A 83 9.14 12.43 -13.03
CA HIS A 83 9.95 11.24 -13.35
C HIS A 83 9.19 10.16 -14.12
N LYS A 84 7.87 10.04 -13.90
CA LYS A 84 7.06 8.93 -14.45
C LYS A 84 5.88 9.41 -15.31
N GLY A 85 5.51 10.69 -15.22
CA GLY A 85 4.27 11.23 -15.80
C GLY A 85 3.20 11.44 -14.73
N MET A 86 2.42 12.52 -14.87
CA MET A 86 1.38 12.88 -13.89
C MET A 86 0.30 11.79 -13.80
N CYS A 87 0.03 11.28 -12.59
CA CYS A 87 -1.06 10.34 -12.29
C CYS A 87 -1.16 9.15 -13.26
N GLU A 88 -0.10 8.35 -13.37
CA GLU A 88 -0.06 7.18 -14.26
C GLU A 88 -1.15 6.14 -13.96
N ASP A 89 -1.55 5.99 -12.68
CA ASP A 89 -2.63 5.06 -12.29
C ASP A 89 -3.95 5.40 -13.02
N LEU A 90 -4.21 6.69 -13.29
CA LEU A 90 -5.38 7.12 -14.06
C LEU A 90 -5.28 6.75 -15.55
N THR A 91 -4.08 6.80 -16.12
CA THR A 91 -3.83 6.36 -17.51
C THR A 91 -3.95 4.85 -17.62
N GLU A 92 -3.49 4.10 -16.61
CA GLU A 92 -3.70 2.66 -16.58
C GLU A 92 -5.19 2.30 -16.42
N GLY A 93 -5.96 3.17 -15.75
CA GLY A 93 -7.34 2.90 -15.33
C GLY A 93 -7.39 2.06 -14.05
N LYS A 94 -6.33 2.10 -13.24
CA LYS A 94 -6.15 1.30 -12.05
C LYS A 94 -7.07 1.76 -10.92
N PHE A 95 -7.66 0.80 -10.22
CA PHE A 95 -8.40 1.04 -8.97
C PHE A 95 -7.40 1.09 -7.81
N SER A 96 -6.70 2.21 -7.67
CA SER A 96 -5.79 2.47 -6.55
C SER A 96 -6.56 2.82 -5.26
N PHE A 97 -5.90 2.76 -4.10
CA PHE A 97 -6.57 2.93 -2.81
C PHE A 97 -7.40 4.23 -2.70
N PRO A 98 -6.87 5.43 -3.05
CA PRO A 98 -7.66 6.67 -2.99
C PRO A 98 -8.81 6.69 -4.01
N VAL A 99 -8.62 6.06 -5.17
CA VAL A 99 -9.63 5.95 -6.23
C VAL A 99 -10.80 5.09 -5.77
N ILE A 100 -10.52 3.94 -5.14
CA ILE A 100 -11.55 3.05 -4.59
C ILE A 100 -12.37 3.79 -3.54
N HIS A 101 -11.71 4.45 -2.58
CA HIS A 101 -12.43 5.22 -1.55
C HIS A 101 -13.33 6.28 -2.20
N SER A 102 -12.81 7.05 -3.15
CA SER A 102 -13.57 8.11 -3.83
C SER A 102 -14.83 7.58 -4.51
N ILE A 103 -14.71 6.51 -5.32
CA ILE A 103 -15.86 5.88 -6.01
C ILE A 103 -16.88 5.35 -5.00
N ARG A 104 -16.43 4.70 -3.93
CA ARG A 104 -17.32 4.07 -2.94
C ARG A 104 -17.97 5.08 -1.99
N SER A 105 -17.36 6.25 -1.79
CA SER A 105 -17.93 7.33 -0.97
C SER A 105 -19.19 7.94 -1.61
N ASN A 106 -19.32 7.85 -2.95
CA ASN A 106 -20.50 8.29 -3.69
C ASN A 106 -20.78 7.37 -4.90
N PRO A 107 -21.40 6.19 -4.69
CA PRO A 107 -21.56 5.18 -5.74
C PRO A 107 -22.43 5.60 -6.94
N GLU A 108 -23.30 6.60 -6.76
CA GLU A 108 -24.15 7.15 -7.83
C GLU A 108 -23.35 8.05 -8.79
N ASP A 109 -22.20 8.55 -8.36
CA ASP A 109 -21.33 9.39 -9.18
C ASP A 109 -20.30 8.55 -9.96
N LEU A 110 -20.59 8.38 -11.25
CA LEU A 110 -19.77 7.60 -12.17
C LEU A 110 -18.62 8.39 -12.79
N GLN A 111 -18.38 9.64 -12.41
CA GLN A 111 -17.35 10.50 -13.02
C GLN A 111 -15.98 9.84 -12.99
N LEU A 112 -15.52 9.41 -11.81
CA LEU A 112 -14.19 8.84 -11.66
C LEU A 112 -14.05 7.49 -12.41
N VAL A 113 -15.07 6.64 -12.35
CA VAL A 113 -15.12 5.38 -13.13
C VAL A 113 -15.02 5.64 -14.63
N ASN A 114 -15.75 6.64 -15.14
CA ASN A 114 -15.71 7.03 -16.55
C ASN A 114 -14.35 7.60 -16.95
N ILE A 115 -13.64 8.29 -16.06
CA ILE A 115 -12.27 8.76 -16.31
C ILE A 115 -11.31 7.58 -16.41
N LEU A 116 -11.37 6.62 -15.48
CA LEU A 116 -10.53 5.41 -15.52
C LEU A 116 -10.75 4.61 -16.81
N LYS A 117 -12.00 4.50 -17.26
CA LYS A 117 -12.35 3.84 -18.52
C LYS A 117 -11.67 4.46 -19.74
N GLN A 118 -11.46 5.78 -19.73
CA GLN A 118 -10.84 6.49 -20.86
C GLN A 118 -9.35 6.17 -20.99
N LYS A 119 -8.68 5.71 -19.93
CA LYS A 119 -7.22 5.49 -19.90
C LYS A 119 -6.47 6.71 -20.46
N THR A 120 -6.93 7.89 -20.04
CA THR A 120 -6.57 9.16 -20.66
C THR A 120 -5.11 9.55 -20.38
N THR A 121 -4.49 10.20 -21.35
CA THR A 121 -3.19 10.88 -21.17
C THR A 121 -3.36 12.39 -21.00
N ASP A 122 -4.60 12.91 -21.06
CA ASP A 122 -4.91 14.32 -20.91
C ASP A 122 -4.69 14.80 -19.47
N ILE A 123 -3.79 15.78 -19.31
CA ILE A 123 -3.40 16.35 -18.02
C ILE A 123 -4.57 17.05 -17.32
N GLN A 124 -5.47 17.72 -18.06
CA GLN A 124 -6.60 18.43 -17.48
C GLN A 124 -7.63 17.45 -16.92
N VAL A 125 -7.88 16.33 -17.63
CA VAL A 125 -8.77 15.28 -17.12
C VAL A 125 -8.19 14.64 -15.86
N LYS A 126 -6.86 14.42 -15.81
CA LYS A 126 -6.18 13.93 -14.61
C LYS A 126 -6.27 14.90 -13.44
N ARG A 127 -6.04 16.20 -13.68
CA ARG A 127 -6.21 17.25 -12.66
C ARG A 127 -7.62 17.30 -12.11
N TYR A 128 -8.62 17.17 -12.98
CA TYR A 128 -10.02 17.09 -12.57
C TYR A 128 -10.27 15.88 -11.67
N ALA A 129 -9.79 14.69 -12.05
CA ALA A 129 -9.93 13.48 -11.24
C ALA A 129 -9.28 13.63 -9.85
N VAL A 130 -8.09 14.22 -9.77
CA VAL A 130 -7.42 14.51 -8.49
C VAL A 130 -8.24 15.49 -7.64
N ALA A 131 -8.73 16.58 -8.23
CA ALA A 131 -9.57 17.54 -7.51
C ALA A 131 -10.89 16.91 -7.00
N TYR A 132 -11.47 15.98 -7.77
CA TYR A 132 -12.63 15.21 -7.34
C TYR A 132 -12.32 14.23 -6.19
N MET A 133 -11.16 13.58 -6.23
CA MET A 133 -10.70 12.73 -5.12
C MET A 133 -10.44 13.54 -3.84
N GLU A 134 -9.97 14.79 -3.97
CA GLU A 134 -9.83 15.73 -2.87
C GLU A 134 -11.19 16.12 -2.28
N SER A 135 -12.20 16.45 -3.12
CA SER A 135 -13.54 16.83 -2.65
C SER A 135 -14.30 15.70 -1.94
N THR A 136 -13.95 14.45 -2.25
CA THR A 136 -14.47 13.25 -1.57
C THR A 136 -13.66 12.86 -0.32
N GLY A 137 -12.62 13.64 0.03
CA GLY A 137 -11.80 13.39 1.22
C GLY A 137 -10.87 12.17 1.11
N SER A 138 -10.67 11.64 -0.10
CA SER A 138 -9.99 10.36 -0.32
C SER A 138 -8.51 10.39 0.05
N PHE A 139 -7.84 11.52 -0.15
CA PHE A 139 -6.44 11.68 0.25
C PHE A 139 -6.29 11.80 1.78
N ALA A 140 -7.19 12.53 2.45
CA ALA A 140 -7.21 12.61 3.91
C ALA A 140 -7.48 11.24 4.54
N TYR A 141 -8.45 10.49 4.00
CA TYR A 141 -8.72 9.12 4.41
C TYR A 141 -7.50 8.21 4.24
N THR A 142 -6.84 8.26 3.08
CA THR A 142 -5.65 7.47 2.79
C THR A 142 -4.52 7.77 3.78
N ASN A 143 -4.29 9.05 4.10
CA ASN A 143 -3.31 9.46 5.12
C ASN A 143 -3.63 8.89 6.50
N GLN A 144 -4.91 8.92 6.92
CA GLN A 144 -5.34 8.36 8.20
C GLN A 144 -5.12 6.84 8.25
N VAL A 145 -5.43 6.13 7.16
CA VAL A 145 -5.18 4.68 7.05
C VAL A 145 -3.69 4.39 7.14
N LEU A 146 -2.85 5.10 6.37
CA LEU A 146 -1.39 4.95 6.41
C LEU A 146 -0.82 5.19 7.82
N ALA A 147 -1.24 6.26 8.49
CA ALA A 147 -0.80 6.55 9.85
C ALA A 147 -1.16 5.40 10.82
N THR A 148 -2.39 4.89 10.72
CA THR A 148 -2.86 3.77 11.55
C THR A 148 -2.07 2.49 11.30
N LEU A 149 -1.80 2.16 10.04
CA LEU A 149 -1.03 0.97 9.67
C LEU A 149 0.44 1.09 10.10
N ILE A 150 1.06 2.27 9.95
CA ILE A 150 2.43 2.53 10.39
C ILE A 150 2.56 2.39 11.90
N GLU A 151 1.65 2.99 12.68
CA GLU A 151 1.65 2.84 14.15
C GLU A 151 1.51 1.37 14.58
N ARG A 152 0.61 0.63 13.91
CA ARG A 152 0.46 -0.81 14.15
C ARG A 152 1.74 -1.58 13.82
N ALA A 153 2.45 -1.21 12.75
CA ALA A 153 3.71 -1.84 12.35
C ALA A 153 4.83 -1.54 13.35
N ARG A 154 4.93 -0.29 13.85
CA ARG A 154 5.87 0.08 14.91
C ARG A 154 5.66 -0.73 16.17
N LYS A 155 4.40 -0.81 16.63
CA LYS A 155 4.04 -1.59 17.82
C LYS A 155 4.43 -3.07 17.65
N MET A 156 4.08 -3.66 16.51
CA MET A 156 4.42 -5.05 16.21
C MET A 156 5.92 -5.30 16.12
N ALA A 157 6.70 -4.36 15.57
CA ALA A 157 8.16 -4.45 15.53
C ALA A 157 8.77 -4.44 16.94
N LEU A 158 8.28 -3.56 17.83
CA LEU A 158 8.72 -3.49 19.22
C LEU A 158 8.35 -4.76 20.01
N GLU A 159 7.14 -5.28 19.81
CA GLU A 159 6.69 -6.55 20.40
C GLU A 159 7.55 -7.73 19.93
N LEU A 160 7.86 -7.79 18.63
CA LEU A 160 8.73 -8.82 18.07
C LEU A 160 10.14 -8.73 18.66
N ASP A 161 10.69 -7.53 18.80
CA ASP A 161 12.03 -7.30 19.35
C ASP A 161 12.17 -7.75 20.81
N GLY A 162 11.12 -7.57 21.63
CA GLY A 162 11.12 -8.02 23.02
C GLY A 162 12.25 -7.43 23.86
N GLY A 163 12.70 -6.21 23.53
CA GLY A 163 13.77 -5.51 24.25
C GLY A 163 15.20 -5.90 23.85
N ARG A 164 15.38 -6.56 22.70
CA ARG A 164 16.71 -6.89 22.16
C ARG A 164 17.40 -5.71 21.49
N GLY A 165 16.71 -4.59 21.27
CA GLY A 165 17.28 -3.37 20.70
C GLY A 165 17.65 -3.50 19.23
N LYS A 166 16.92 -4.31 18.45
CA LYS A 166 17.17 -4.57 17.03
C LYS A 166 16.10 -3.97 16.10
N THR A 167 15.31 -3.01 16.59
CA THR A 167 14.22 -2.39 15.81
C THR A 167 14.63 -1.21 14.94
N ASP A 168 15.81 -0.63 15.15
CA ASP A 168 16.20 0.65 14.53
C ASP A 168 16.07 0.64 13.00
N GLY A 169 16.49 -0.46 12.37
CA GLY A 169 16.40 -0.60 10.91
C GLY A 169 14.97 -0.60 10.38
N ILE A 170 14.05 -1.32 11.02
CA ILE A 170 12.66 -1.38 10.56
C ILE A 170 11.90 -0.09 10.90
N LEU A 171 12.19 0.53 12.05
CA LEU A 171 11.59 1.83 12.40
C LEU A 171 12.01 2.90 11.40
N ALA A 172 13.29 2.95 11.01
CA ALA A 172 13.79 3.88 10.01
C ALA A 172 13.16 3.65 8.61
N ILE A 173 12.84 2.41 8.25
CA ILE A 173 12.09 2.10 7.02
C ILE A 173 10.66 2.63 7.11
N LEU A 174 9.98 2.41 8.25
CA LEU A 174 8.62 2.89 8.49
C LEU A 174 8.55 4.42 8.51
N ASP A 175 9.56 5.11 9.07
CA ASP A 175 9.66 6.57 9.06
C ASP A 175 9.68 7.12 7.63
N LYS A 176 10.40 6.47 6.71
CA LYS A 176 10.44 6.85 5.29
C LYS A 176 9.13 6.60 4.55
N MET A 177 8.23 5.80 5.11
CA MET A 177 6.92 5.50 4.52
C MET A 177 5.84 6.49 4.95
N VAL A 178 6.10 7.36 5.92
CA VAL A 178 5.17 8.43 6.30
C VAL A 178 4.97 9.38 5.10
N VAL A 179 3.73 9.83 4.93
CA VAL A 179 3.33 10.81 3.91
C VAL A 179 2.85 12.07 4.61
N GLU A 180 3.21 13.22 4.05
CA GLU A 180 2.78 14.56 4.50
C GLU A 180 1.54 15.05 3.72
#